data_AF-A0A645FGQ2-F1
#
_entry.id   AF-A0A645FGQ2-F1
#
_cell.length_a   1.000
_cell.length_b   1.000
_cell.length_c   1.000
_cell.angle_alpha   90.00
_cell.angle_beta   90.00
_cell.angle_gamma   90.00
#
_symmetry.space_group_name_H-M   'P 1'
#
loop_
_entity.id
_entity.type
_entity.pdbx_description
1 polymer ?
#
loop_
_entity_poly.entity_id
_entity_poly.type
_entity_poly.pdbx_seq_one_letter_code
_entity_poly.pdbx_strand_id
1 'polypeptide(L)' 'MKAVVYARYSSDNQREESIDAQLRAIRDFAERELITIVHEYTDEAR' A
#
# COMPACT_ATOMS: atom_id res chain seq x y z
N MET A 1 0.78 -7.31 16.10
CA MET A 1 1.97 -6.46 15.84
C MET A 1 1.50 -5.15 15.21
N LYS A 2 2.21 -4.02 15.33
CA LYS A 2 1.83 -2.75 14.66
C LYS A 2 2.79 -2.45 13.50
N ALA A 3 2.26 -2.02 12.36
CA ALA A 3 3.03 -1.68 11.18
C ALA A 3 2.46 -0.46 10.45
N VAL A 4 3.27 0.11 9.56
CA VAL A 4 2.86 1.15 8.61
C VAL A 4 3.06 0.63 7.19
N VAL A 5 2.27 1.16 6.26
CA VAL A 5 2.34 0.80 4.84
C VAL A 5 2.90 1.97 4.05
N TYR A 6 3.75 1.69 3.05
CA TYR A 6 4.18 2.67 2.06
C TYR A 6 4.00 2.07 0.66
N ALA A 7 3.21 2.73 -0.18
CA ALA A 7 2.93 2.31 -1.55
C ALA A 7 3.27 3.44 -2.53
N ARG A 8 3.91 3.12 -3.65
CA ARG A 8 4.29 4.13 -4.66
C ARG A 8 4.27 3.55 -6.08
N TYR A 9 4.16 4.42 -7.08
CA TYR A 9 4.49 4.11 -8.47
C TYR A 9 5.48 5.13 -9.04
N SER A 10 6.19 4.80 -10.11
CA SER A 10 7.36 5.56 -10.57
C SER A 10 7.31 6.05 -12.03
N SER A 11 6.17 5.99 -12.73
CA SER A 11 6.13 6.30 -14.18
C SER A 11 4.75 6.60 -14.75
N ASP A 12 4.73 7.41 -15.82
CA ASP A 12 3.58 7.99 -16.56
C ASP A 12 2.49 7.03 -17.07
N ASN A 13 2.72 5.71 -16.98
CA ASN A 13 1.78 4.69 -17.48
C ASN A 13 1.19 3.80 -16.37
N GLN A 14 1.46 4.14 -15.10
CA GLN A 14 0.86 3.53 -13.92
C GLN A 14 -0.29 4.41 -13.45
N ARG A 15 -1.52 3.90 -13.50
CA ARG A 15 -2.70 4.61 -13.00
C ARG A 15 -2.73 4.54 -11.47
N GLU A 16 -3.50 5.41 -10.83
CA GLU A 16 -3.80 5.36 -9.38
C GLU A 16 -4.23 3.95 -8.92
N GLU A 17 -4.87 3.18 -9.82
CA GLU A 17 -5.22 1.77 -9.67
C GLU A 17 -4.04 0.87 -9.21
N SER A 18 -2.79 1.27 -9.49
CA SER A 18 -1.57 0.56 -9.06
C SER A 18 -1.29 0.70 -7.56
N ILE A 19 -1.64 1.82 -6.93
CA ILE A 19 -1.50 2.01 -5.47
C ILE A 19 -2.60 1.24 -4.75
N ASP A 20 -3.84 1.32 -5.24
CA ASP A 20 -4.97 0.61 -4.65
C ASP A 20 -4.76 -0.91 -4.66
N ALA A 21 -4.21 -1.46 -5.74
CA ALA A 21 -3.85 -2.87 -5.82
C ALA A 21 -2.77 -3.24 -4.80
N GLN A 22 -1.74 -2.40 -4.62
CA GLN A 22 -0.70 -2.59 -3.60
C GLN A 22 -1.29 -2.57 -2.19
N LEU A 23 -2.11 -1.56 -1.87
CA LEU A 23 -2.73 -1.42 -0.55
C LEU A 23 -3.64 -2.60 -0.23
N ARG A 24 -4.42 -3.10 -1.21
CA ARG A 24 -5.25 -4.30 -1.02
C ARG A 24 -4.39 -5.51 -0.65
N ALA A 25 -3.35 -5.81 -1.43
CA ALA A 25 -2.48 -6.95 -1.17
C ALA A 25 -1.79 -6.87 0.21
N ILE A 26 -1.39 -5.66 0.62
CA ILE A 26 -0.75 -5.44 1.93
C ILE A 26 -1.75 -5.62 3.08
N ARG A 27 -3.00 -5.14 2.92
CA ARG A 27 -4.06 -5.34 3.91
C ARG A 27 -4.41 -6.82 4.08
N ASP A 28 -4.55 -7.56 2.97
CA ASP A 28 -4.84 -9.01 3.00
C ASP A 28 -3.73 -9.79 3.72
N PHE A 29 -2.47 -9.39 3.51
CA PHE A 29 -1.33 -9.95 4.24
C PHE A 29 -1.39 -9.58 5.72
N ALA A 30 -1.62 -8.31 6.06
CA ALA A 30 -1.66 -7.85 7.43
C ALA A 30 -2.77 -8.51 8.24
N GLU A 31 -3.94 -8.72 7.64
CA GLU A 31 -5.07 -9.42 8.26
C GLU A 31 -4.71 -10.87 8.61
N ARG A 32 -4.14 -11.61 7.65
CA ARG A 32 -3.71 -13.00 7.85
C ARG A 32 -2.65 -13.15 8.94
N GLU A 33 -1.75 -12.19 9.07
CA GLU A 33 -0.63 -12.22 10.01
C GLU A 33 -0.94 -11.51 11.35
N LEU A 34 -2.18 -11.07 11.57
CA LEU A 34 -2.60 -10.34 12.78
C LEU A 34 -1.74 -9.08 13.03
N ILE A 35 -1.44 -8.37 11.95
CA ILE A 35 -0.73 -7.09 11.93
C ILE A 35 -1.75 -5.96 11.84
N THR A 36 -1.69 -5.03 12.80
CA THR A 36 -2.48 -3.80 12.77
C THR A 36 -1.73 -2.74 11.98
N ILE A 37 -2.28 -2.34 10.84
CA ILE A 37 -1.81 -1.18 10.08
C ILE A 37 -2.28 0.09 10.81
N VAL A 38 -1.34 0.95 11.22
CA VAL A 38 -1.65 2.19 11.94
C VAL A 38 -1.58 3.44 11.06
N HIS A 39 -0.95 3.33 9.89
CA HIS A 39 -0.90 4.39 8.89
C HIS A 39 -0.54 3.83 7.51
N GLU A 40 -1.00 4.53 6.47
CA GLU A 40 -0.69 4.23 5.08
C GLU A 40 -0.15 5.50 4.42
N TYR A 41 1.03 5.40 3.82
CA TYR A 41 1.69 6.47 3.10
C TYR A 41 1.69 6.12 1.61
N THR A 42 1.30 7.07 0.77
CA THR A 42 1.31 6.89 -0.69
C THR A 42 2.15 7.97 -1.35
N ASP A 43 2.89 7.58 -2.39
CA ASP A 43 3.71 8.50 -3.18
C ASP A 43 3.37 8.36 -4.66
N GLU A 44 2.80 9.42 -5.20
CA GLU A 44 2.52 9.62 -6.61
C GLU A 44 3.70 10.41 -7.18
N ALA A 45 4.79 9.70 -7.51
CA ALA A 45 5.90 10.36 -8.19
C ALA A 45 5.41 10.83 -9.57
N ARG A 46 5.21 12.15 -9.69
CA ARG A 46 4.92 12.86 -10.95
C ARG A 46 6.17 13.06 -11.78
#